data_AF-A0A8J3TQ39-F1
#
_entry.id   AF-A0A8J3TQ39-F1
#
_cell.length_a   1.000
_cell.length_b   1.000
_cell.length_c   1.000
_cell.angle_alpha   90.00
_cell.angle_beta   90.00
_cell.angle_gamma   90.00
#
_symmetry.space_group_name_H-M   'P 1'
#
loop_
_entity.id
_entity.type
_entity.pdbx_description
1 polymer ?
#
loop_
_entity_poly.entity_id
_entity_poly.type
_entity_poly.pdbx_seq_one_letter_code
_entity_poly.pdbx_strand_id
1 'polypeptide(L)'
;MHTRLIAVLASSAVLTASLTACGGPSPADTCAEAFTILKDAKIDPQQWALNRGAPVSAAEGKQKAEALARVAALQTDDKDLQTSFAHIKSGSQTYQDELDKLAADPSREPNVQLAGAAVGFFMVSLSQRCDQKGFKP
;
A
#
# COMPACT_ATOMS: atom_id res chain seq x y z
N MET A 1 -58.58 -2.80 41.92
CA MET A 1 -57.51 -1.90 41.42
C MET A 1 -57.42 -2.03 39.91
N HIS A 2 -57.16 -0.90 39.26
CA HIS A 2 -57.50 -0.58 37.88
C HIS A 2 -56.69 -1.33 36.80
N THR A 3 -57.39 -1.58 35.69
CA THR A 3 -56.93 -1.87 34.33
C THR A 3 -55.75 -0.99 33.88
N ARG A 4 -54.73 -1.57 33.26
CA ARG A 4 -53.99 -0.95 32.13
C ARG A 4 -53.49 -2.01 31.15
N LEU A 5 -54.19 -2.09 30.00
CA LEU A 5 -53.61 -2.49 28.72
C LEU A 5 -52.64 -1.39 28.27
N ILE A 6 -51.44 -1.77 27.81
CA ILE A 6 -50.82 -1.15 26.61
C ILE A 6 -50.12 -2.27 25.84
N ALA A 7 -50.69 -2.61 24.69
CA ALA A 7 -50.02 -3.33 23.63
C ALA A 7 -49.15 -2.33 22.85
N VAL A 8 -47.88 -2.65 22.58
CA VAL A 8 -47.14 -2.08 21.45
C VAL A 8 -46.51 -3.23 20.68
N LEU A 9 -47.14 -3.52 19.55
CA LEU A 9 -46.56 -4.22 18.42
C LEU A 9 -45.37 -3.40 17.91
N ALA A 10 -44.18 -3.98 17.89
CA ALA A 10 -43.09 -3.48 17.08
C ALA A 10 -42.75 -4.55 16.05
N SER A 11 -43.37 -4.37 14.88
CA SER A 11 -43.17 -5.12 13.66
C SER A 11 -41.73 -5.06 13.19
N SER A 12 -41.21 -6.23 12.80
CA SER A 12 -40.30 -6.50 11.68
C SER A 12 -39.37 -5.38 11.21
N ALA A 13 -38.08 -5.56 11.47
CA ALA A 13 -37.05 -5.27 10.48
C ALA A 13 -36.19 -6.53 10.35
N VAL A 14 -36.65 -7.46 9.50
CA VAL A 14 -35.74 -8.43 8.88
C VAL A 14 -34.78 -7.59 8.06
N LEU A 15 -33.62 -7.30 8.63
CA LEU A 15 -32.47 -6.84 7.85
C LEU A 15 -32.18 -7.95 6.87
N THR A 16 -32.72 -7.81 5.66
CA THR A 16 -32.14 -8.36 4.44
C THR A 16 -30.71 -7.82 4.40
N ALA A 17 -29.81 -8.53 5.08
CA ALA A 17 -28.38 -8.44 4.83
C ALA A 17 -28.21 -8.93 3.40
N SER A 18 -28.25 -7.97 2.48
CA SER A 18 -27.82 -8.17 1.11
C SER A 18 -26.49 -8.88 1.16
N LEU A 19 -26.45 -10.07 0.58
CA LEU A 19 -25.24 -10.80 0.24
C LEU A 19 -24.39 -9.88 -0.65
N THR A 20 -23.61 -8.98 -0.06
CA THR A 20 -22.45 -8.44 -0.74
C THR A 20 -21.52 -9.61 -0.94
N ALA A 21 -21.48 -10.08 -2.18
CA ALA A 21 -20.59 -11.11 -2.65
C ALA A 21 -19.21 -10.94 -2.00
N CYS A 22 -18.66 -12.04 -1.47
CA CYS A 22 -17.28 -12.13 -1.02
C CYS A 22 -16.32 -12.04 -2.22
N GLY A 23 -16.40 -10.97 -3.00
CA GLY A 23 -15.37 -10.59 -3.96
C GLY A 23 -14.50 -9.56 -3.26
N GLY A 24 -13.21 -9.87 -3.08
CA GLY A 24 -12.25 -8.87 -2.62
C GLY A 24 -12.24 -7.63 -3.50
N PRO A 25 -11.54 -6.55 -3.08
CA PRO A 25 -11.38 -5.36 -3.90
C PRO A 25 -10.88 -5.74 -5.31
N SER A 26 -11.41 -5.07 -6.33
CA SER A 26 -10.98 -5.37 -7.69
C SER A 26 -9.48 -5.05 -7.86
N PRO A 27 -8.78 -5.68 -8.82
CA PRO A 27 -7.38 -5.37 -9.07
C PRO A 27 -7.14 -3.88 -9.37
N ALA A 28 -8.08 -3.24 -10.08
CA ALA A 28 -8.02 -1.81 -10.39
C ALA A 28 -8.18 -0.92 -9.15
N ASP A 29 -9.10 -1.27 -8.23
CA ASP A 29 -9.28 -0.54 -6.97
C ASP A 29 -8.03 -0.67 -6.08
N THR A 30 -7.46 -1.87 -6.02
CA THR A 30 -6.22 -2.12 -5.27
C THR A 30 -5.06 -1.29 -5.84
N CYS A 31 -4.96 -1.18 -7.16
CA CYS A 31 -3.99 -0.30 -7.81
C CYS A 31 -4.24 1.18 -7.48
N ALA A 32 -5.49 1.64 -7.52
CA ALA A 32 -5.82 3.02 -7.16
C ALA A 32 -5.44 3.36 -5.71
N GLU A 33 -5.67 2.43 -4.78
CA GLU A 33 -5.25 2.59 -3.38
C GLU A 33 -3.73 2.64 -3.25
N ALA A 34 -3.00 1.73 -3.90
CA ALA A 34 -1.54 1.72 -3.90
C ALA A 34 -0.97 3.06 -4.38
N PHE A 35 -1.47 3.57 -5.51
CA PHE A 35 -1.00 4.83 -6.08
C PHE A 35 -1.45 6.06 -5.28
N THR A 36 -2.57 5.99 -4.57
CA THR A 36 -2.97 7.03 -3.60
C THR A 36 -1.96 7.11 -2.47
N ILE A 37 -1.55 5.97 -1.89
CA ILE A 37 -0.54 5.92 -0.83
C ILE A 37 0.80 6.50 -1.31
N LEU A 38 1.23 6.12 -2.52
CA LEU A 38 2.48 6.63 -3.12
C LEU A 38 2.41 8.13 -3.36
N LYS A 39 1.29 8.63 -3.90
CA LYS A 39 1.05 10.05 -4.16
C LYS A 39 1.07 10.87 -2.88
N ASP A 40 0.40 10.42 -1.82
CA ASP A 40 0.37 11.09 -0.51
C ASP A 40 1.76 11.17 0.11
N ALA A 41 2.59 10.15 -0.13
CA ALA A 41 3.99 10.12 0.28
C ALA A 41 4.95 10.85 -0.70
N LYS A 42 4.43 11.50 -1.74
CA LYS A 42 5.18 12.18 -2.80
C LYS A 42 6.22 11.26 -3.46
N ILE A 43 5.84 10.00 -3.67
CA ILE A 43 6.63 8.99 -4.35
C ILE A 43 6.15 8.90 -5.80
N ASP A 44 7.00 9.28 -6.72
CA ASP A 44 6.84 8.99 -8.14
C ASP A 44 7.74 7.78 -8.49
N PRO A 45 7.17 6.60 -8.80
CA PRO A 45 7.93 5.40 -9.14
C PRO A 45 8.93 5.58 -10.28
N GLN A 46 8.55 6.31 -11.33
CA GLN A 46 9.38 6.54 -12.52
C GLN A 46 10.57 7.42 -12.15
N GLN A 47 10.32 8.55 -11.46
CA GLN A 47 11.38 9.44 -11.02
C GLN A 47 12.32 8.76 -10.03
N TRP A 48 11.77 7.99 -9.08
CA TRP A 48 12.56 7.28 -8.09
C TRP A 48 13.47 6.23 -8.74
N ALA A 49 12.96 5.42 -9.67
CA ALA A 49 13.73 4.37 -10.33
C ALA A 49 14.82 4.93 -11.26
N LEU A 50 14.54 6.04 -11.96
CA LEU A 50 15.45 6.62 -12.94
C LEU A 50 16.52 7.53 -12.32
N ASN A 51 16.29 8.10 -11.15
CA ASN A 51 17.03 9.28 -10.75
C ASN A 51 17.11 9.49 -9.24
N ARG A 52 18.23 9.10 -8.59
CA ARG A 52 18.81 9.63 -7.31
C ARG A 52 17.85 10.06 -6.20
N GLY A 53 16.62 9.54 -6.18
CA GLY A 53 15.49 10.00 -5.36
C GLY A 53 15.27 9.15 -4.12
N ALA A 54 16.17 8.18 -3.90
CA ALA A 54 16.39 7.61 -2.58
C ALA A 54 16.68 8.79 -1.63
N PRO A 55 15.86 8.98 -0.59
CA PRO A 55 16.00 10.04 0.39
C PRO A 55 17.44 10.39 0.75
N VAL A 56 17.74 11.68 0.61
CA VAL A 56 19.06 12.26 0.93
C VAL A 56 19.29 12.32 2.44
N SER A 57 18.23 12.10 3.24
CA SER A 57 18.28 12.01 4.69
C SER A 57 17.56 10.77 5.22
N ALA A 58 18.04 10.23 6.34
CA ALA A 58 17.44 9.07 6.98
C ALA A 58 15.96 9.29 7.38
N ALA A 59 15.60 10.52 7.77
CA ALA A 59 14.23 10.86 8.19
C ALA A 59 13.23 10.82 7.03
N GLU A 60 13.56 11.43 5.89
CA GLU A 60 12.75 11.34 4.67
C GLU A 60 12.70 9.88 4.16
N GLY A 61 13.81 9.15 4.33
CA GLY A 61 13.93 7.70 4.11
C GLY A 61 12.83 6.90 4.78
N LYS A 62 12.71 7.08 6.10
CA LYS A 62 11.76 6.36 6.93
C LYS A 62 10.31 6.65 6.55
N GLN A 63 9.96 7.91 6.30
CA GLN A 63 8.60 8.27 5.88
C GLN A 63 8.19 7.58 4.58
N LYS A 64 9.12 7.50 3.61
CA LYS A 64 8.86 6.79 2.35
C LYS A 64 8.82 5.28 2.54
N ALA A 65 9.69 4.71 3.38
CA ALA A 65 9.66 3.28 3.73
C ALA A 65 8.32 2.89 4.39
N GLU A 66 7.76 3.73 5.26
CA GLU A 66 6.43 3.51 5.85
C GLU A 66 5.31 3.53 4.80
N ALA A 67 5.37 4.42 3.82
CA ALA A 67 4.42 4.41 2.70
C ALA A 67 4.53 3.12 1.88
N LEU A 68 5.74 2.67 1.59
CA LEU A 68 5.99 1.41 0.88
C LEU A 68 5.48 0.20 1.68
N ALA A 69 5.63 0.20 3.00
CA ALA A 69 5.09 -0.84 3.87
C ALA A 69 3.56 -0.89 3.83
N ARG A 70 2.88 0.27 3.74
CA ARG A 70 1.42 0.35 3.55
C ARG A 70 1.00 -0.21 2.19
N VAL A 71 1.70 0.14 1.11
CA VAL A 71 1.46 -0.45 -0.22
C VAL A 71 1.63 -1.98 -0.20
N ALA A 72 2.70 -2.46 0.44
CA ALA A 72 2.99 -3.89 0.56
C ALA A 72 1.97 -4.66 1.43
N ALA A 73 1.20 -3.97 2.27
CA ALA A 73 0.18 -4.56 3.13
C ALA A 73 -1.20 -4.67 2.45
N LEU A 74 -1.35 -4.12 1.24
CA LEU A 74 -2.60 -4.21 0.48
C LEU A 74 -2.92 -5.67 0.14
N GLN A 75 -4.20 -6.00 0.25
CA GLN A 75 -4.71 -7.34 -0.03
C GLN A 75 -5.42 -7.36 -1.38
N THR A 76 -5.20 -8.43 -2.14
CA THR A 76 -5.80 -8.64 -3.44
C THR A 76 -5.81 -10.12 -3.77
N ASP A 77 -6.80 -10.58 -4.53
CA ASP A 77 -6.85 -11.95 -5.05
C ASP A 77 -6.07 -12.10 -6.37
N ASP A 78 -5.55 -11.00 -6.94
CA ASP A 78 -4.75 -11.02 -8.16
C ASP A 78 -3.30 -11.43 -7.86
N LYS A 79 -2.90 -12.60 -8.39
CA LYS A 79 -1.57 -13.19 -8.15
C LYS A 79 -0.41 -12.31 -8.62
N ASP A 80 -0.61 -11.51 -9.67
CA ASP A 80 0.41 -10.62 -10.21
C ASP A 80 0.65 -9.43 -9.27
N LEU A 81 -0.43 -8.89 -8.71
CA LEU A 81 -0.36 -7.82 -7.72
C LEU A 81 0.17 -8.33 -6.37
N GLN A 82 -0.25 -9.52 -5.92
CA GLN A 82 0.33 -10.18 -4.73
C GLN A 82 1.86 -10.32 -4.85
N THR A 83 2.35 -10.76 -6.00
CA THR A 83 3.79 -10.88 -6.26
C THR A 83 4.49 -9.52 -6.21
N SER A 84 3.85 -8.49 -6.77
CA SER A 84 4.38 -7.12 -6.76
C SER A 84 4.49 -6.56 -5.34
N PHE A 85 3.44 -6.74 -4.53
CA PHE A 85 3.44 -6.33 -3.13
C PHE A 85 4.45 -7.09 -2.29
N ALA A 86 4.66 -8.39 -2.56
CA ALA A 86 5.71 -9.17 -1.90
C ALA A 86 7.13 -8.64 -2.23
N HIS A 87 7.40 -8.26 -3.49
CA HIS A 87 8.67 -7.64 -3.85
C HIS A 87 8.86 -6.27 -3.20
N ILE A 88 7.81 -5.43 -3.20
CA ILE A 88 7.83 -4.13 -2.50
C ILE A 88 8.06 -4.33 -1.00
N LYS A 89 7.44 -5.34 -0.38
CA LYS A 89 7.69 -5.70 1.02
C LYS A 89 9.17 -6.01 1.27
N SER A 90 9.72 -6.97 0.52
CA SER A 90 11.12 -7.38 0.71
C SER A 90 12.11 -6.24 0.45
N GLY A 91 11.87 -5.46 -0.61
CA GLY A 91 12.71 -4.32 -0.93
C GLY A 91 12.62 -3.21 0.10
N SER A 92 11.41 -2.87 0.57
CA SER A 92 11.20 -1.82 1.58
C SER A 92 11.81 -2.17 2.93
N GLN A 93 11.76 -3.45 3.33
CA GLN A 93 12.45 -3.95 4.52
C GLN A 93 13.98 -3.77 4.39
N THR A 94 14.56 -4.17 3.25
CA THR A 94 15.99 -3.98 3.00
C THR A 94 16.37 -2.50 3.00
N TYR A 95 15.53 -1.65 2.39
CA TYR A 95 15.74 -0.21 2.36
C TYR A 95 15.68 0.41 3.77
N GLN A 96 14.71 0.01 4.59
CA GLN A 96 14.59 0.43 5.99
C GLN A 96 15.79 -0.01 6.82
N ASP A 97 16.26 -1.24 6.66
CA ASP A 97 17.44 -1.75 7.36
C ASP A 97 18.71 -0.94 7.02
N GLU A 98 18.91 -0.57 5.75
CA GLU A 98 20.05 0.27 5.36
C GLU A 98 19.89 1.71 5.87
N LEU A 99 18.68 2.26 5.92
CA LEU A 99 18.41 3.58 6.52
C LEU A 99 18.71 3.60 8.02
N ASP A 100 18.37 2.53 8.74
CA ASP A 100 18.67 2.42 10.17
C ASP A 100 20.18 2.32 10.42
N LYS A 101 20.91 1.61 9.55
CA LYS A 101 22.38 1.54 9.60
C LYS A 101 23.04 2.87 9.24
N LEU A 102 22.46 3.65 8.31
CA LEU A 102 23.00 4.95 7.90
C LEU A 102 23.13 5.94 9.07
N ALA A 103 22.19 5.89 10.02
CA ALA A 103 22.24 6.73 11.22
C ALA A 103 23.46 6.44 12.11
N ALA A 104 23.99 5.21 12.07
CA ALA A 104 25.18 4.79 12.81
C ALA A 104 26.47 4.89 11.99
N ASP A 105 26.38 4.79 10.66
CA ASP A 105 27.51 4.77 9.73
C ASP A 105 27.17 5.50 8.42
N PRO A 106 27.59 6.77 8.27
CA PRO A 106 27.35 7.56 7.04
C PRO A 106 27.94 6.95 5.76
N SER A 107 28.94 6.05 5.86
CA SER A 107 29.52 5.39 4.68
C SER A 107 28.57 4.41 3.99
N ARG A 108 27.42 4.12 4.62
CA ARG A 108 26.33 3.27 4.09
C ARG A 108 25.46 3.95 3.04
N GLU A 109 25.65 5.24 2.77
CA GLU A 109 24.85 5.98 1.78
C GLU A 109 24.70 5.26 0.43
N PRO A 110 25.76 4.65 -0.17
CA PRO A 110 25.61 3.91 -1.42
C PRO A 110 24.68 2.69 -1.31
N ASN A 111 24.66 2.01 -0.17
CA ASN A 111 23.77 0.87 0.06
C ASN A 111 22.30 1.32 0.16
N VAL A 112 22.06 2.44 0.85
CA VAL A 112 20.73 3.04 0.95
C VAL A 112 20.23 3.44 -0.44
N GLN A 113 21.08 4.04 -1.27
CA GLN A 113 20.74 4.39 -2.64
C GLN A 113 20.43 3.15 -3.48
N LEU A 114 21.23 2.08 -3.37
CA LEU A 114 21.02 0.83 -4.09
C LEU A 114 19.72 0.13 -3.66
N ALA A 115 19.48 0.01 -2.35
CA ALA A 115 18.26 -0.59 -1.82
C ALA A 115 17.02 0.23 -2.21
N GLY A 116 17.11 1.56 -2.15
CA GLY A 116 16.06 2.47 -2.60
C GLY A 116 15.77 2.32 -4.10
N ALA A 117 16.80 2.22 -4.94
CA ALA A 117 16.63 2.02 -6.38
C ALA A 117 15.96 0.69 -6.72
N ALA A 118 16.30 -0.39 -6.00
CA ALA A 118 15.64 -1.69 -6.16
C ALA A 118 14.14 -1.61 -5.86
N VAL A 119 13.74 -0.91 -4.79
CA VAL A 119 12.31 -0.68 -4.50
C VAL A 119 11.65 0.17 -5.58
N GLY A 120 12.33 1.21 -6.07
CA GLY A 120 11.89 2.00 -7.21
C GLY A 120 11.53 1.14 -8.41
N PHE A 121 12.40 0.18 -8.77
CA PHE A 121 12.16 -0.76 -9.87
C PHE A 121 10.92 -1.65 -9.63
N PHE A 122 10.70 -2.12 -8.39
CA PHE A 122 9.49 -2.88 -8.06
C PHE A 122 8.22 -2.05 -8.19
N MET A 123 8.25 -0.76 -7.83
CA MET A 123 7.11 0.14 -8.03
C MET A 123 6.83 0.42 -9.51
N VAL A 124 7.86 0.56 -10.34
CA VAL A 124 7.68 0.67 -11.81
C VAL A 124 7.02 -0.60 -12.36
N SER A 125 7.46 -1.76 -11.88
CA SER A 125 6.86 -3.05 -12.25
C SER A 125 5.39 -3.15 -11.80
N LEU A 126 5.06 -2.64 -10.61
CA LEU A 126 3.67 -2.51 -10.14
C LEU A 126 2.86 -1.62 -11.08
N SER A 127 3.39 -0.46 -11.48
CA SER A 127 2.72 0.46 -12.43
C SER A 127 2.36 -0.24 -13.74
N GLN A 128 3.31 -0.97 -14.33
CA GLN A 128 3.07 -1.71 -15.58
C GLN A 128 2.00 -2.79 -15.42
N ARG A 129 1.97 -3.47 -14.28
CA ARG A 129 0.93 -4.47 -13.99
C ARG A 129 -0.43 -3.81 -13.80
N CYS A 130 -0.49 -2.68 -13.10
CA CYS A 130 -1.72 -1.92 -12.92
C CYS A 130 -2.29 -1.40 -14.25
N ASP A 131 -1.45 -0.92 -15.17
CA ASP A 131 -1.84 -0.57 -16.54
C ASP A 131 -2.54 -1.73 -17.26
N GLN A 132 -2.01 -2.96 -17.11
CA GLN A 132 -2.61 -4.17 -17.70
C GLN A 132 -3.96 -4.55 -17.06
N LYS A 133 -4.23 -4.10 -15.82
CA LYS A 133 -5.53 -4.28 -15.14
C LYS A 133 -6.51 -3.13 -15.41
N GLY A 134 -6.16 -2.21 -16.32
CA GLY A 134 -7.02 -1.09 -16.72
C GLY A 134 -6.93 0.14 -15.80
N PHE A 135 -6.02 0.14 -14.83
CA PHE A 135 -5.70 1.31 -14.02
C PHE A 135 -4.64 2.15 -14.73
N LYS A 136 -4.88 3.43 -14.97
CA LYS A 136 -3.87 4.37 -15.46
C LYS A 136 -3.54 5.38 -14.35
N PRO A 137 -2.29 5.42 -13.86
CA PRO A 137 -1.86 6.31 -12.77
C PRO A 137 -1.98 7.80 -13.09
#